data_AF-A0A651H7H0-F1
#
_entry.id   AF-A0A651H7H0-F1
#
_cell.length_a   1.000
_cell.length_b   1.000
_cell.length_c   1.000
_cell.angle_alpha   90.00
_cell.angle_beta   90.00
_cell.angle_gamma   90.00
#
_symmetry.space_group_name_H-M   'P 1'
#
loop_
_entity.id
_entity.type
_entity.pdbx_description
1 polymer ?
#
loop_
_entity_poly.entity_id
_entity_poly.type
_entity_poly.pdbx_seq_one_letter_code
_entity_poly.pdbx_strand_id
1 'polypeptide(L)'
;MPFPKKASPPGQDHQNSLAQAAALQRIAGKAARIGGWTIELPRRKLTWSDEIRAIHEVPDGFTPTLEDAIEFYPPEYRAEVTRKVEACIHEGRPFDFELEIITSKKRRLWIRAVGEPVRDEAGTITSIQGAFQDITPGKLAEQSAAEIEARFRRLSESLPFIVWTATTEGRVDYANHHFYKYAGLPEEADPAASWPAMVHPQDLQPSIDAWTHSLEQESIYTTDLRLLRHADQAWRWHRIHAAPIRDAKGAIALWCGTALDIHETHRLQAESNRLATRLTTTLESITDAVFTLDPEWRFTYLNAEAERLLRRDRASLLGRCVWDEFPEAVGSTFDKQYRLARAQNRTVNFEEFFPPLDSWFDVRAFPSNEGLTVYFRDITEHRRLQHQFLRTQRMESLGTLAGGIAHDLNNLLSPILMGTSLLRNWQSTEDGRKLVDQIERSARRGADLVKQVLTFARGTTGNRGPVDAGELLRELASIVTTTFPK
;
A
#
# COMPACT_ATOMS: atom_id res chain seq x y z
N MET A 1 -7.12 -76.47 -62.25
CA MET A 1 -5.78 -76.91 -61.80
C MET A 1 -4.96 -75.69 -61.43
N PRO A 2 -4.68 -75.40 -60.16
CA PRO A 2 -3.66 -74.44 -59.76
C PRO A 2 -2.33 -75.18 -59.53
N PHE A 3 -1.27 -74.68 -60.15
CA PHE A 3 0.10 -75.18 -59.98
C PHE A 3 0.54 -75.08 -58.50
N PRO A 4 1.23 -76.10 -57.95
CA PRO A 4 1.80 -75.97 -56.62
C PRO A 4 2.96 -74.98 -56.64
N LYS A 5 2.94 -74.01 -55.72
CA LYS A 5 4.11 -73.18 -55.38
C LYS A 5 5.25 -74.15 -55.03
N LYS A 6 6.33 -74.12 -55.82
CA LYS A 6 7.60 -74.76 -55.46
C LYS A 6 7.97 -74.27 -54.07
N ALA A 7 8.04 -75.18 -53.10
CA ALA A 7 8.65 -74.90 -51.81
C ALA A 7 10.10 -74.46 -52.06
N SER A 8 10.47 -73.31 -51.52
CA SER A 8 11.85 -72.84 -51.48
C SER A 8 12.71 -73.90 -50.78
N PRO A 9 13.97 -74.14 -51.21
CA PRO A 9 14.84 -75.12 -50.56
C PRO A 9 15.07 -74.72 -49.09
N PRO A 10 15.16 -75.67 -48.14
CA PRO A 10 15.28 -75.40 -46.70
C PRO A 10 16.51 -74.55 -46.28
N GLY A 11 17.48 -74.30 -47.18
CA GLY A 11 18.61 -73.39 -46.94
C GLY A 11 18.33 -71.91 -47.22
N GLN A 12 17.36 -71.57 -48.10
CA GLN A 12 17.07 -70.19 -48.49
C GLN A 12 16.33 -69.40 -47.41
N ASP A 13 15.41 -70.04 -46.69
CA ASP A 13 14.68 -69.41 -45.59
C ASP A 13 15.57 -69.14 -44.37
N HIS A 14 16.54 -70.02 -44.10
CA HIS A 14 17.53 -69.81 -43.04
C HIS A 14 18.52 -68.70 -43.39
N GLN A 15 19.02 -68.64 -44.63
CA GLN A 15 19.86 -67.54 -45.10
C GLN A 15 19.14 -66.19 -45.08
N ASN A 16 17.86 -66.15 -45.48
CA ASN A 16 17.06 -64.93 -45.42
C ASN A 16 16.81 -64.49 -43.97
N SER A 17 16.55 -65.43 -43.05
CA SER A 17 16.37 -65.13 -41.62
C SER A 17 17.65 -64.55 -40.99
N LEU A 18 18.81 -65.15 -41.27
CA LEU A 18 20.11 -64.64 -40.81
C LEU A 18 20.43 -63.25 -41.40
N ALA A 19 20.15 -63.04 -42.69
CA ALA A 19 20.35 -61.74 -43.33
C ALA A 19 19.44 -60.66 -42.74
N GLN A 20 18.19 -60.98 -42.45
CA GLN A 20 17.24 -60.06 -41.82
C GLN A 20 17.63 -59.72 -40.38
N ALA A 21 18.05 -60.72 -39.59
CA ALA A 21 18.56 -60.51 -38.23
C ALA A 21 19.81 -59.61 -38.23
N ALA A 22 20.76 -59.87 -39.12
CA ALA A 22 21.97 -59.05 -39.27
C ALA A 22 21.65 -57.60 -39.70
N ALA A 23 20.65 -57.41 -40.58
CA ALA A 23 20.22 -56.08 -40.99
C ALA A 23 19.57 -55.29 -39.83
N LEU A 24 18.72 -55.95 -39.03
CA LEU A 24 18.12 -55.33 -37.84
C LEU A 24 19.16 -54.97 -36.78
N GLN A 25 20.14 -55.85 -36.54
CA GLN A 25 21.26 -55.57 -35.63
C GLN A 25 22.07 -54.35 -36.09
N ARG A 26 22.33 -54.19 -37.39
CA ARG A 26 23.03 -53.02 -37.93
C ARG A 26 22.24 -51.72 -37.78
N ILE A 27 20.92 -51.76 -38.04
CA ILE A 27 20.05 -50.58 -37.87
C ILE A 27 20.01 -50.17 -36.39
N ALA A 28 19.82 -51.14 -35.49
CA ALA A 28 19.83 -50.91 -34.05
C ALA A 28 21.20 -50.38 -33.58
N GLY A 29 22.29 -50.97 -34.07
CA GLY A 29 23.67 -50.55 -33.82
C GLY A 29 23.91 -49.09 -34.21
N LYS A 30 23.55 -48.72 -35.44
CA LYS A 30 23.67 -47.35 -35.95
C LYS A 30 22.80 -46.35 -35.19
N ALA A 31 21.57 -46.73 -34.84
CA ALA A 31 20.65 -45.86 -34.10
C ALA A 31 21.12 -45.62 -32.65
N ALA A 32 21.59 -46.66 -31.97
CA ALA A 32 22.09 -46.58 -30.59
C ALA A 32 23.59 -46.22 -30.51
N ARG A 33 24.24 -45.99 -31.66
CA ARG A 33 25.70 -45.75 -31.80
C ARG A 33 26.52 -46.78 -31.04
N ILE A 34 26.13 -48.04 -31.19
CA ILE A 34 26.75 -49.18 -30.56
C ILE A 34 27.23 -50.14 -31.65
N GLY A 35 28.47 -50.58 -31.53
CA GLY A 35 29.06 -51.57 -32.42
C GLY A 35 29.61 -52.76 -31.66
N GLY A 36 29.67 -53.90 -32.33
CA GLY A 36 30.30 -55.12 -31.83
C GLY A 36 31.79 -55.17 -32.19
N TRP A 37 32.59 -55.77 -31.31
CA TRP A 37 33.98 -56.14 -31.57
C TRP A 37 34.25 -57.57 -31.11
N THR A 38 35.24 -58.20 -31.71
CA THR A 38 35.69 -59.56 -31.35
C THR A 38 37.20 -59.65 -31.49
N ILE A 39 37.87 -60.35 -30.58
CA ILE A 39 39.29 -60.70 -30.66
C ILE A 39 39.40 -62.21 -30.68
N GLU A 40 39.84 -62.76 -31.81
CA GLU A 40 40.08 -64.20 -31.96
C GLU A 40 41.45 -64.58 -31.39
N LEU A 41 41.48 -65.59 -30.52
CA LEU A 41 42.71 -66.12 -29.89
C LEU A 41 43.15 -67.43 -30.57
N PRO A 42 44.45 -67.79 -30.53
CA PRO A 42 45.57 -67.08 -29.91
C PRO A 42 46.16 -65.96 -30.78
N ARG A 43 45.67 -65.79 -32.03
CA ARG A 43 46.23 -64.84 -33.01
C ARG A 43 45.99 -63.36 -32.67
N ARG A 44 45.16 -63.07 -31.66
CA ARG A 44 44.73 -61.72 -31.24
C ARG A 44 44.18 -60.88 -32.40
N LYS A 45 43.43 -61.52 -33.30
CA LYS A 45 42.84 -60.83 -34.46
C LYS A 45 41.63 -60.04 -34.02
N LEU A 46 41.77 -58.72 -33.91
CA LEU A 46 40.69 -57.80 -33.59
C LEU A 46 39.84 -57.51 -34.83
N THR A 47 38.54 -57.68 -34.69
CA THR A 47 37.54 -57.36 -35.71
C THR A 47 36.57 -56.34 -35.15
N TRP A 48 36.39 -55.24 -35.87
CA TRP A 48 35.40 -54.20 -35.58
C TRP A 48 34.23 -54.28 -36.55
N SER A 49 33.04 -53.99 -36.05
CA SER A 49 31.89 -53.61 -36.86
C SER A 49 32.06 -52.24 -37.52
N ASP A 50 31.21 -51.91 -38.49
CA ASP A 50 31.22 -50.61 -39.17
C ASP A 50 30.90 -49.47 -38.20
N GLU A 51 30.06 -49.73 -37.21
CA GLU A 51 29.68 -48.76 -36.18
C GLU A 51 30.88 -48.35 -35.31
N ILE A 52 31.74 -49.29 -34.91
CA ILE A 52 32.95 -48.97 -34.14
C ILE A 52 33.93 -48.14 -34.99
N ARG A 53 34.10 -48.48 -36.27
CA ARG A 53 34.91 -47.67 -37.19
C ARG A 53 34.38 -46.25 -37.30
N ALA A 54 33.07 -46.10 -37.41
CA ALA A 54 32.42 -44.79 -37.45
C ALA A 54 32.61 -43.99 -36.14
N ILE A 55 32.50 -44.63 -34.97
CA ILE A 55 32.75 -43.99 -33.66
C ILE A 55 34.19 -43.48 -33.56
N HIS A 56 35.16 -44.30 -33.99
CA HIS A 56 36.59 -43.92 -33.99
C HIS A 56 36.97 -42.99 -35.14
N GLU A 57 36.04 -42.70 -36.05
CA GLU A 57 36.21 -41.89 -37.26
C GLU A 57 37.32 -42.37 -38.20
N VAL A 58 37.60 -43.67 -38.21
CA VAL A 58 38.59 -44.27 -39.09
C VAL A 58 37.98 -44.60 -40.45
N PRO A 59 38.79 -44.69 -41.53
CA PRO A 59 38.30 -45.06 -42.85
C PRO A 59 37.63 -46.45 -42.86
N ASP A 60 36.68 -46.63 -43.78
CA ASP A 60 36.07 -47.93 -44.03
C ASP A 60 37.15 -48.97 -44.41
N GLY A 61 37.05 -50.17 -43.82
CA GLY A 61 38.04 -51.23 -44.01
C GLY A 61 39.29 -51.12 -43.12
N PHE A 62 39.39 -50.10 -42.25
CA PHE A 62 40.46 -50.06 -41.24
C PHE A 62 40.34 -51.25 -40.27
N THR A 63 41.41 -52.03 -40.17
CA THR A 63 41.55 -53.18 -39.27
C THR A 63 42.66 -52.91 -38.26
N PRO A 64 42.32 -52.47 -37.04
CA PRO A 64 43.30 -52.17 -35.99
C PRO A 64 43.88 -53.44 -35.37
N THR A 65 45.10 -53.34 -34.87
CA THR A 65 45.62 -54.25 -33.84
C THR A 65 45.00 -53.90 -32.48
N LEU A 66 45.16 -54.78 -31.48
CA LEU A 66 44.70 -54.47 -30.12
C LEU A 66 45.45 -53.25 -29.56
N GLU A 67 46.72 -53.11 -29.88
CA GLU A 67 47.56 -51.98 -29.52
C GLU A 67 47.04 -50.68 -30.16
N ASP A 68 46.75 -50.68 -31.47
CA ASP A 68 46.16 -49.52 -32.16
C ASP A 68 44.83 -49.11 -31.53
N ALA A 69 44.00 -50.08 -31.14
CA ALA A 69 42.72 -49.82 -30.47
C ALA A 69 42.91 -49.15 -29.10
N ILE A 70 43.93 -49.55 -28.33
CA ILE A 70 44.25 -48.96 -27.02
C ILE A 70 44.81 -47.53 -27.18
N GLU A 71 45.48 -47.22 -28.30
CA GLU A 71 46.01 -45.86 -28.53
C GLU A 71 44.94 -44.77 -28.65
N PHE A 72 43.71 -45.13 -29.02
CA PHE A 72 42.58 -44.20 -29.03
C PHE A 72 42.19 -43.72 -27.62
N TYR A 73 42.58 -44.42 -26.55
CA TYR A 73 42.39 -43.92 -25.20
C TYR A 73 43.45 -42.88 -24.82
N PRO A 74 43.08 -41.81 -24.09
CA PRO A 74 44.02 -40.91 -23.44
C PRO A 74 45.09 -41.66 -22.63
N PRO A 75 46.35 -41.17 -22.57
CA PRO A 75 47.46 -41.85 -21.90
C PRO A 75 47.15 -42.31 -20.46
N GLU A 76 46.38 -41.52 -19.72
CA GLU A 76 45.94 -41.80 -18.35
C GLU A 76 45.05 -43.06 -18.23
N TYR A 77 44.33 -43.44 -19.29
CA TYR A 77 43.41 -44.58 -19.28
C TYR A 77 44.00 -45.85 -19.91
N ARG A 78 45.07 -45.75 -20.73
CA ARG A 78 45.64 -46.89 -21.48
C ARG A 78 46.03 -48.05 -20.59
N ALA A 79 46.76 -47.80 -19.50
CA ALA A 79 47.23 -48.84 -18.59
C ALA A 79 46.06 -49.58 -17.89
N GLU A 80 44.97 -48.87 -17.58
CA GLU A 80 43.77 -49.48 -17.03
C GLU A 80 43.06 -50.36 -18.05
N VAL A 81 42.86 -49.85 -19.27
CA VAL A 81 42.20 -50.58 -20.35
C VAL A 81 42.97 -51.85 -20.71
N THR A 82 44.30 -51.75 -20.91
CA THR A 82 45.16 -52.91 -21.19
C THR A 82 45.00 -53.99 -20.12
N ARG A 83 45.08 -53.61 -18.84
CA ARG A 83 44.94 -54.55 -17.72
C ARG A 83 43.57 -55.25 -17.72
N LYS A 84 42.48 -54.51 -17.96
CA LYS A 84 41.12 -55.08 -18.01
C LYS A 84 40.95 -56.05 -19.20
N VAL A 85 41.47 -55.69 -20.37
CA VAL A 85 41.41 -56.54 -21.56
C VAL A 85 42.26 -57.80 -21.39
N GLU A 86 43.50 -57.67 -20.90
CA GLU A 86 44.38 -58.83 -20.65
C GLU A 86 43.83 -59.77 -19.58
N ALA A 87 43.21 -59.25 -18.51
CA ALA A 87 42.51 -60.08 -17.53
C ALA A 87 41.33 -60.85 -18.17
N CYS A 88 40.62 -60.24 -19.12
CA CYS A 88 39.58 -60.95 -19.87
C CYS A 88 40.14 -62.03 -20.78
N ILE A 89 41.29 -61.79 -21.42
CA ILE A 89 41.96 -62.75 -22.32
C ILE A 89 42.51 -63.95 -21.53
N HIS A 90 43.17 -63.71 -20.40
CA HIS A 90 43.92 -64.73 -19.66
C HIS A 90 43.10 -65.40 -18.56
N GLU A 91 42.30 -64.64 -17.82
CA GLU A 91 41.53 -65.13 -16.67
C GLU A 91 40.07 -65.38 -17.03
N GLY A 92 39.59 -64.82 -18.15
CA GLY A 92 38.18 -64.84 -18.53
C GLY A 92 37.31 -63.97 -17.64
N ARG A 93 37.86 -62.89 -17.07
CA ARG A 93 37.11 -61.91 -16.29
C ARG A 93 36.46 -60.87 -17.20
N PRO A 94 35.12 -60.79 -17.27
CA PRO A 94 34.45 -59.78 -18.09
C PRO A 94 34.71 -58.38 -17.55
N PHE A 95 34.58 -57.37 -18.41
CA PHE A 95 34.72 -55.96 -18.04
C PHE A 95 33.57 -55.12 -18.58
N ASP A 96 33.26 -54.04 -17.85
CA ASP A 96 32.34 -52.97 -18.22
C ASP A 96 32.91 -51.67 -17.67
N PHE A 97 33.16 -50.70 -18.55
CA PHE A 97 33.67 -49.40 -18.15
C PHE A 97 33.21 -48.27 -19.08
N GLU A 98 33.12 -47.08 -18.51
CA GLU A 98 32.85 -45.83 -19.22
C GLU A 98 34.10 -44.94 -19.17
N LEU A 99 34.69 -44.64 -20.32
CA LEU A 99 35.92 -43.86 -20.43
C LEU A 99 35.89 -42.94 -21.64
N GLU A 100 36.79 -41.96 -21.70
CA GLU A 100 36.96 -41.13 -22.88
C GLU A 100 37.90 -41.79 -23.90
N ILE A 101 37.61 -41.61 -25.19
CA ILE A 101 38.54 -41.85 -26.30
C ILE A 101 38.79 -40.57 -27.08
N ILE A 102 39.88 -40.54 -27.83
CA ILE A 102 40.24 -39.49 -28.79
C ILE A 102 40.15 -40.11 -30.18
N THR A 103 39.18 -39.70 -30.99
CA THR A 103 38.97 -40.22 -32.35
C THR A 103 40.14 -39.88 -33.28
N SER A 104 40.16 -40.47 -34.49
CA SER A 104 41.16 -40.17 -35.52
C SER A 104 41.20 -38.67 -35.89
N LYS A 105 40.04 -37.99 -35.83
CA LYS A 105 39.90 -36.54 -36.06
C LYS A 105 40.09 -35.70 -34.81
N LYS A 106 40.68 -36.27 -33.75
CA LYS A 106 41.02 -35.60 -32.48
C LYS A 106 39.81 -35.09 -31.69
N ARG A 107 38.64 -35.71 -31.83
CA ARG A 107 37.46 -35.42 -30.99
C ARG A 107 37.48 -36.30 -29.74
N ARG A 108 37.11 -35.75 -28.58
CA ARG A 108 36.89 -36.54 -27.36
C ARG A 108 35.47 -37.06 -27.32
N LEU A 109 35.31 -38.37 -27.14
CA LEU A 109 34.00 -39.02 -26.98
C LEU A 109 34.00 -39.82 -25.68
N TRP A 110 32.88 -39.80 -24.96
CA TRP A 110 32.62 -40.74 -23.89
C TRP A 110 32.10 -42.03 -24.51
N ILE A 111 32.72 -43.15 -24.14
CA ILE A 111 32.34 -44.48 -24.61
C ILE A 111 32.04 -45.40 -23.44
N ARG A 112 31.18 -46.39 -23.68
CA ARG A 112 31.03 -47.57 -22.82
C ARG A 112 31.55 -48.79 -23.57
N ALA A 113 32.50 -49.49 -22.99
CA ALA A 113 33.04 -50.72 -23.54
C ALA A 113 32.74 -51.89 -22.60
N VAL A 114 32.13 -52.93 -23.15
CA VAL A 114 31.82 -54.18 -22.46
C VAL A 114 32.52 -55.31 -23.19
N GLY A 115 33.12 -56.25 -22.47
CA GLY A 115 33.77 -57.43 -23.03
C GLY A 115 33.56 -58.67 -22.18
N GLU A 116 33.31 -59.80 -22.85
CA GLU A 116 33.13 -61.13 -22.25
C GLU A 116 33.93 -62.21 -23.01
N PRO A 117 34.38 -63.27 -22.33
CA PRO A 117 35.08 -64.38 -22.98
C PRO A 117 34.10 -65.39 -23.59
N VAL A 118 34.45 -65.86 -24.78
CA VAL A 118 33.81 -66.99 -25.45
C VAL A 118 34.69 -68.22 -25.25
N ARG A 119 34.08 -69.31 -24.77
CA ARG A 119 34.77 -70.56 -24.45
C ARG A 119 34.32 -71.67 -25.41
N ASP A 120 35.23 -72.59 -25.73
CA ASP A 120 34.89 -73.84 -26.41
C ASP A 120 34.29 -74.89 -25.46
N GLU A 121 33.92 -76.06 -26.00
CA GLU A 121 33.39 -77.20 -25.24
C GLU A 121 34.37 -77.72 -24.18
N ALA A 122 35.67 -77.46 -24.32
CA ALA A 122 36.71 -77.82 -23.36
C ALA A 122 36.93 -76.73 -22.28
N GLY A 123 36.19 -75.62 -22.33
CA GLY A 123 36.29 -74.50 -21.39
C GLY A 123 37.44 -73.52 -21.68
N THR A 124 38.17 -73.71 -22.78
CA THR A 124 39.29 -72.86 -23.21
C THR A 124 38.74 -71.59 -23.85
N ILE A 125 39.33 -70.43 -23.53
CA ILE A 125 38.92 -69.14 -24.12
C ILE A 125 39.42 -69.08 -25.57
N THR A 126 38.50 -69.06 -26.53
CA THR A 126 38.81 -69.04 -27.97
C THR A 126 38.69 -67.66 -28.60
N SER A 127 37.85 -66.80 -28.02
CA SER A 127 37.76 -65.40 -28.39
C SER A 127 37.22 -64.58 -27.23
N ILE A 128 37.39 -63.26 -27.31
CA ILE A 128 36.65 -62.32 -26.45
C ILE A 128 35.80 -61.45 -27.36
N GLN A 129 34.56 -61.18 -26.98
CA GLN A 129 33.62 -60.39 -27.76
C GLN A 129 32.99 -59.32 -26.87
N GLY A 130 32.44 -58.29 -27.49
CA GLY A 130 31.90 -57.20 -26.73
C GLY A 130 31.18 -56.15 -27.54
N ALA A 131 30.71 -55.14 -26.82
CA ALA A 131 30.05 -53.98 -27.39
C ALA A 131 30.83 -52.71 -27.06
N PHE A 132 30.68 -51.71 -27.93
CA PHE A 132 31.33 -50.41 -27.81
C PHE A 132 30.34 -49.34 -28.22
N GLN A 133 29.98 -48.46 -27.30
CA GLN A 133 28.91 -47.48 -27.49
C GLN A 133 29.42 -46.05 -27.30
N ASP A 134 29.03 -45.13 -28.18
CA ASP A 134 29.16 -43.68 -27.94
C ASP A 134 28.05 -43.21 -26.99
N ILE A 135 28.44 -42.90 -25.75
CA ILE A 135 27.55 -42.39 -24.70
C ILE A 135 27.68 -40.87 -24.49
N THR A 136 28.44 -40.18 -25.36
CA THR A 136 28.66 -38.72 -25.31
C THR A 136 27.34 -37.93 -25.28
N PRO A 137 26.33 -38.24 -26.13
CA PRO A 137 25.06 -37.52 -26.08
C PRO A 137 24.36 -37.60 -24.71
N GLY A 138 24.45 -38.77 -24.05
CA GLY A 138 23.88 -38.98 -22.72
C GLY A 138 24.59 -38.14 -21.65
N LYS A 139 25.93 -38.20 -21.62
CA LYS A 139 26.75 -37.41 -20.68
C LYS A 139 26.56 -35.90 -20.85
N LEU A 140 26.48 -35.42 -22.10
CA LEU A 140 26.25 -33.98 -22.36
C LEU A 140 24.86 -33.52 -21.94
N ALA A 141 23.82 -34.34 -22.14
CA ALA A 141 22.47 -34.02 -21.69
C ALA A 141 22.39 -33.96 -20.16
N GLU A 142 23.01 -34.92 -19.47
CA GLU A 142 23.10 -34.95 -18.00
C GLU A 142 23.84 -33.72 -17.45
N GLN A 143 24.99 -33.37 -18.03
CA GLN A 143 25.75 -32.18 -17.65
C GLN A 143 24.97 -30.89 -17.89
N SER A 144 24.32 -30.75 -19.06
CA SER A 144 23.52 -29.55 -19.35
C SER A 144 22.33 -29.41 -18.40
N ALA A 145 21.69 -30.52 -18.02
CA ALA A 145 20.60 -30.50 -17.04
C ALA A 145 21.11 -30.06 -15.66
N ALA A 146 22.24 -30.64 -15.21
CA ALA A 146 22.88 -30.28 -13.95
C ALA A 146 23.31 -28.80 -13.93
N GLU A 147 23.81 -28.27 -15.05
CA GLU A 147 24.22 -26.86 -15.16
C GLU A 147 23.02 -25.91 -15.10
N ILE A 148 21.91 -26.25 -15.76
CA ILE A 148 20.66 -25.49 -15.71
C ILE A 148 20.10 -25.49 -14.29
N GLU A 149 20.06 -26.63 -13.62
CA GLU A 149 19.59 -26.74 -12.23
C GLU A 149 20.47 -25.89 -11.29
N ALA A 150 21.80 -26.03 -11.39
CA ALA A 150 22.74 -25.26 -10.59
C ALA A 150 22.66 -23.75 -10.88
N ARG A 151 22.33 -23.35 -12.11
CA ARG A 151 22.11 -21.95 -12.47
C ARG A 151 20.82 -21.42 -11.85
N PHE A 152 19.72 -22.18 -11.92
CA PHE A 152 18.45 -21.80 -11.29
C PHE A 152 18.62 -21.60 -9.79
N ARG A 153 19.23 -22.59 -9.10
CA ARG A 153 19.48 -22.54 -7.66
C ARG A 153 20.30 -21.32 -7.25
N ARG A 154 21.38 -21.01 -7.96
CA ARG A 154 22.20 -19.81 -7.69
C ARG A 154 21.42 -18.51 -7.89
N LEU A 155 20.58 -18.42 -8.92
CA LEU A 155 19.78 -17.23 -9.19
C LEU A 155 18.73 -17.04 -8.09
N SER A 156 17.98 -18.08 -7.74
CA SER A 156 16.95 -18.01 -6.70
C SER A 156 17.52 -17.66 -5.33
N GLU A 157 18.71 -18.15 -4.99
CA GLU A 157 19.39 -17.84 -3.72
C GLU A 157 19.89 -16.39 -3.63
N SER A 158 20.27 -15.79 -4.77
CA SER A 158 20.76 -14.41 -4.81
C SER A 158 19.67 -13.35 -4.63
N LEU A 159 18.39 -13.70 -4.86
CA LEU A 159 17.25 -12.79 -4.73
C LEU A 159 16.93 -12.58 -3.24
N PRO A 160 16.70 -11.34 -2.77
CA PRO A 160 16.48 -11.04 -1.35
C PRO A 160 15.04 -11.35 -0.89
N PHE A 161 14.42 -12.38 -1.44
CA PHE A 161 13.05 -12.80 -1.14
C PHE A 161 12.88 -14.30 -1.33
N ILE A 162 11.79 -14.83 -0.78
CA ILE A 162 11.50 -16.26 -0.85
C ILE A 162 11.05 -16.60 -2.27
N VAL A 163 11.71 -17.58 -2.88
CA VAL A 163 11.34 -18.18 -4.16
C VAL A 163 11.03 -19.65 -3.91
N TRP A 164 9.93 -20.12 -4.44
CA TRP A 164 9.47 -21.50 -4.28
C TRP A 164 8.90 -22.03 -5.59
N THR A 165 8.91 -23.35 -5.74
CA THR A 165 8.19 -24.03 -6.81
C THR A 165 7.19 -25.02 -6.23
N ALA A 166 6.17 -25.35 -7.01
CA ALA A 166 5.24 -26.41 -6.68
C ALA A 166 4.96 -27.29 -7.89
N THR A 167 4.61 -28.54 -7.62
CA THR A 167 4.21 -29.52 -8.63
C THR A 167 2.90 -29.11 -9.31
N THR A 168 2.50 -29.86 -10.35
CA THR A 168 1.21 -29.67 -11.03
C THR A 168 0.00 -29.82 -10.11
N GLU A 169 0.13 -30.58 -9.03
CA GLU A 169 -0.89 -30.76 -7.99
C GLU A 169 -0.85 -29.66 -6.91
N GLY A 170 0.06 -28.69 -7.04
CA GLY A 170 0.20 -27.57 -6.14
C GLY A 170 0.96 -27.87 -4.84
N ARG A 171 1.66 -29.00 -4.74
CA ARG A 171 2.55 -29.31 -3.61
C ARG A 171 3.88 -28.58 -3.79
N VAL A 172 4.28 -27.76 -2.82
CA VAL A 172 5.59 -27.09 -2.82
C VAL A 172 6.70 -28.14 -2.78
N ASP A 173 7.58 -28.14 -3.79
CA ASP A 173 8.65 -29.13 -3.95
C ASP A 173 10.06 -28.54 -3.81
N TYR A 174 10.18 -27.22 -3.89
CA TYR A 174 11.42 -26.50 -3.64
C TYR A 174 11.15 -25.12 -3.04
N ALA A 175 12.04 -24.69 -2.16
CA ALA A 175 12.13 -23.32 -1.68
C ALA A 175 13.61 -22.91 -1.55
N ASN A 176 13.94 -21.65 -1.81
CA ASN A 176 15.30 -21.14 -1.67
C ASN A 176 15.72 -20.97 -0.20
N HIS A 177 17.01 -20.73 0.06
CA HIS A 177 17.55 -20.51 1.40
C HIS A 177 16.80 -19.43 2.21
N HIS A 178 16.25 -18.41 1.55
CA HIS A 178 15.50 -17.34 2.22
C HIS A 178 14.24 -17.86 2.91
N PHE A 179 13.57 -18.89 2.39
CA PHE A 179 12.44 -19.54 3.05
C PHE A 179 12.87 -20.12 4.40
N TYR A 180 13.90 -20.96 4.40
CA TYR A 180 14.41 -21.64 5.59
C TYR A 180 14.92 -20.66 6.64
N LYS A 181 15.68 -19.66 6.21
CA LYS A 181 16.16 -18.58 7.08
C LYS A 181 15.02 -17.75 7.67
N TYR A 182 13.99 -17.44 6.89
CA TYR A 182 12.83 -16.68 7.36
C TYR A 182 11.99 -17.50 8.35
N ALA A 183 11.81 -18.79 8.07
CA ALA A 183 11.08 -19.76 8.89
C ALA A 183 11.85 -20.20 10.16
N GLY A 184 13.19 -20.06 10.16
CA GLY A 184 14.05 -20.60 11.23
C GLY A 184 14.20 -22.12 11.17
N LEU A 185 14.10 -22.71 9.98
CA LEU A 185 14.13 -24.16 9.77
C LEU A 185 15.45 -24.61 9.11
N PRO A 186 15.86 -25.87 9.34
CA PRO A 186 16.96 -26.47 8.58
C PRO A 186 16.55 -26.68 7.10
N GLU A 187 17.50 -26.63 6.17
CA GLU A 187 17.23 -26.75 4.72
C GLU A 187 16.71 -28.14 4.33
N GLU A 188 16.92 -29.15 5.17
CA GLU A 188 16.39 -30.50 4.99
C GLU A 188 14.89 -30.62 5.32
N ALA A 189 14.28 -29.58 5.91
CA ALA A 189 12.86 -29.58 6.21
C ALA A 189 12.02 -29.57 4.93
N ASP A 190 10.92 -30.33 4.91
CA ASP A 190 9.98 -30.33 3.78
C ASP A 190 9.25 -28.97 3.75
N PRO A 191 9.44 -28.14 2.70
CA PRO A 191 8.76 -26.86 2.60
C PRO A 191 7.23 -27.03 2.52
N ALA A 192 6.72 -28.11 1.93
CA ALA A 192 5.27 -28.38 1.84
C ALA A 192 4.62 -28.56 3.22
N ALA A 193 5.32 -29.23 4.14
CA ALA A 193 4.84 -29.45 5.50
C ALA A 193 5.05 -28.22 6.40
N SER A 194 6.01 -27.36 6.06
CA SER A 194 6.49 -26.29 6.93
C SER A 194 5.79 -24.95 6.72
N TRP A 195 5.45 -24.60 5.48
CA TRP A 195 4.86 -23.30 5.18
C TRP A 195 3.54 -22.99 5.93
N PRO A 196 2.62 -23.94 6.21
CA PRO A 196 1.36 -23.61 6.89
C PRO A 196 1.58 -23.03 8.30
N ALA A 197 2.62 -23.49 9.00
CA ALA A 197 2.97 -23.00 10.34
C ALA A 197 3.53 -21.57 10.33
N MET A 198 4.01 -21.10 9.17
CA MET A 198 4.49 -19.73 8.99
C MET A 198 3.36 -18.75 8.73
N VAL A 199 2.19 -19.21 8.28
CA VAL A 199 1.08 -18.34 7.90
C VAL A 199 0.21 -18.04 9.12
N HIS A 200 -0.24 -16.79 9.24
CA HIS A 200 -1.14 -16.40 10.31
C HIS A 200 -2.43 -17.23 10.26
N PRO A 201 -2.96 -17.74 11.39
CA PRO A 201 -4.10 -18.67 11.40
C PRO A 201 -5.35 -18.17 10.67
N GLN A 202 -5.60 -16.86 10.68
CA GLN A 202 -6.73 -16.24 9.98
C GLN A 202 -6.56 -16.19 8.45
N ASP A 203 -5.32 -16.25 7.96
CA ASP A 203 -4.99 -16.08 6.54
C ASP A 203 -4.76 -17.45 5.85
N LEU A 204 -4.54 -18.51 6.63
CA LEU A 204 -4.19 -19.84 6.12
C LEU A 204 -5.30 -20.44 5.24
N GLN A 205 -6.52 -20.56 5.75
CA GLN A 205 -7.62 -21.17 4.98
C GLN A 205 -7.96 -20.35 3.72
N PRO A 206 -8.14 -19.02 3.80
CA PRO A 206 -8.35 -18.21 2.59
C PRO A 206 -7.23 -18.34 1.55
N SER A 207 -5.98 -18.49 2.00
CA SER A 207 -4.84 -18.70 1.11
C SER A 207 -4.89 -20.07 0.42
N ILE A 208 -5.27 -21.13 1.13
CA ILE A 208 -5.44 -22.47 0.55
C ILE A 208 -6.58 -22.48 -0.47
N ASP A 209 -7.71 -21.82 -0.17
CA ASP A 209 -8.86 -21.76 -1.05
C ASP A 209 -8.51 -21.01 -2.35
N ALA A 210 -7.84 -19.87 -2.23
CA ALA A 210 -7.37 -19.08 -3.37
C ALA A 210 -6.31 -19.82 -4.20
N TRP A 211 -5.43 -20.59 -3.55
CA TRP A 211 -4.45 -21.43 -4.24
C TRP A 211 -5.13 -22.55 -5.03
N THR A 212 -6.07 -23.26 -4.39
CA THR A 212 -6.87 -24.33 -5.02
C THR A 212 -7.63 -23.80 -6.24
N HIS A 213 -8.27 -22.64 -6.12
CA HIS A 213 -8.95 -22.01 -7.25
C HIS A 213 -8.00 -21.69 -8.40
N SER A 214 -6.79 -21.21 -8.11
CA SER A 214 -5.79 -20.89 -9.15
C SER A 214 -5.29 -22.15 -9.87
N LEU A 215 -5.16 -23.27 -9.15
CA LEU A 215 -4.83 -24.57 -9.75
C LEU A 215 -5.92 -25.04 -10.72
N GLU A 216 -7.19 -24.91 -10.34
CA GLU A 216 -8.34 -25.32 -11.17
C GLU A 216 -8.53 -24.44 -12.41
N GLN A 217 -8.29 -23.13 -12.28
CA GLN A 217 -8.46 -22.16 -13.37
C GLN A 217 -7.20 -21.97 -14.23
N GLU A 218 -6.08 -22.60 -13.85
CA GLU A 218 -4.75 -22.39 -14.44
C GLU A 218 -4.35 -20.90 -14.51
N SER A 219 -4.77 -20.10 -13.52
CA SER A 219 -4.57 -18.66 -13.46
C SER A 219 -3.43 -18.27 -12.52
N ILE A 220 -2.92 -17.05 -12.67
CA ILE A 220 -1.94 -16.49 -11.74
C ILE A 220 -2.57 -16.43 -10.34
N TYR A 221 -1.86 -16.99 -9.36
CA TYR A 221 -2.20 -16.88 -7.95
C TYR A 221 -1.58 -15.61 -7.38
N THR A 222 -2.38 -14.78 -6.71
CA THR A 222 -1.88 -13.61 -5.98
C THR A 222 -2.70 -13.40 -4.72
N THR A 223 -2.04 -13.31 -3.57
CA THR A 223 -2.68 -13.00 -2.29
C THR A 223 -1.72 -12.26 -1.37
N ASP A 224 -2.27 -11.44 -0.47
CA ASP A 224 -1.50 -10.83 0.61
C ASP A 224 -1.84 -11.57 1.90
N LEU A 225 -0.83 -12.10 2.59
CA LEU A 225 -1.00 -12.83 3.85
C LEU A 225 0.12 -12.49 4.83
N ARG A 226 -0.11 -12.76 6.11
CA ARG A 226 0.90 -12.53 7.15
C ARG A 226 1.75 -13.77 7.34
N LEU A 227 3.07 -13.60 7.19
CA LEU A 227 4.08 -14.62 7.52
C LEU A 227 4.78 -14.28 8.84
N LEU A 228 4.93 -15.28 9.71
CA LEU A 228 5.70 -15.18 10.94
C LEU A 228 7.19 -15.20 10.63
N ARG A 229 7.88 -14.12 11.00
CA ARG A 229 9.34 -14.07 10.90
C ARG A 229 9.96 -14.69 12.14
N HIS A 230 10.75 -15.75 11.96
CA HIS A 230 11.35 -16.45 13.10
C HIS A 230 12.30 -15.58 13.93
N ALA A 231 13.06 -14.69 13.29
CA ALA A 231 14.09 -13.89 13.93
C ALA A 231 13.59 -12.99 15.08
N ASP A 232 12.36 -12.46 14.98
CA ASP A 232 11.78 -11.54 15.96
C ASP A 232 10.34 -11.89 16.35
N GLN A 233 9.83 -13.04 15.89
CA GLN A 233 8.47 -13.51 16.15
C GLN A 233 7.38 -12.50 15.74
N ALA A 234 7.67 -11.69 14.73
CA ALA A 234 6.74 -10.68 14.22
C ALA A 234 5.97 -11.17 12.99
N TRP A 235 4.68 -10.85 12.94
CA TRP A 235 3.85 -11.05 11.76
C TRP A 235 4.09 -9.95 10.73
N ARG A 236 4.50 -10.33 9.52
CA ARG A 236 4.77 -9.39 8.42
C ARG A 236 3.94 -9.70 7.20
N TRP A 237 3.39 -8.65 6.60
CA TRP A 237 2.61 -8.77 5.37
C TRP A 237 3.53 -9.17 4.23
N HIS A 238 3.17 -10.26 3.54
CA HIS A 238 3.85 -10.75 2.36
C HIS A 238 2.85 -10.83 1.21
N ARG A 239 3.30 -10.38 0.04
CA ARG A 239 2.62 -10.67 -1.21
C ARG A 239 3.11 -12.00 -1.75
N ILE A 240 2.21 -12.96 -1.83
CA ILE A 240 2.46 -14.23 -2.50
C ILE A 240 1.99 -14.07 -3.94
N HIS A 241 2.85 -14.44 -4.86
CA HIS A 241 2.55 -14.49 -6.28
C HIS A 241 3.05 -15.82 -6.82
N ALA A 242 2.24 -16.54 -7.59
CA ALA A 242 2.69 -17.74 -8.29
C ALA A 242 2.08 -17.83 -9.69
N ALA A 243 2.88 -18.25 -10.66
CA ALA A 243 2.48 -18.41 -12.04
C ALA A 243 2.81 -19.82 -12.56
N PRO A 244 1.96 -20.39 -13.44
CA PRO A 244 2.23 -21.67 -14.05
C PRO A 244 3.30 -21.53 -15.13
N ILE A 245 4.33 -22.36 -15.05
CA ILE A 245 5.34 -22.54 -16.10
C ILE A 245 4.90 -23.71 -16.97
N ARG A 246 4.75 -23.47 -18.26
CA ARG A 246 4.24 -24.47 -19.22
C ARG A 246 5.38 -25.13 -19.99
N ASP A 247 5.20 -26.40 -20.33
CA ASP A 247 6.09 -27.14 -21.21
C ASP A 247 5.89 -26.76 -22.69
N ALA A 248 6.67 -27.38 -23.58
CA ALA A 248 6.57 -27.15 -25.02
C ALA A 248 5.22 -27.58 -25.64
N LYS A 249 4.41 -28.37 -24.92
CA LYS A 249 3.08 -28.83 -25.35
C LYS A 249 1.95 -27.95 -24.78
N GLY A 250 2.28 -26.94 -23.97
CA GLY A 250 1.33 -26.03 -23.34
C GLY A 250 0.73 -26.56 -22.03
N ALA A 251 1.12 -27.75 -21.58
CA ALA A 251 0.72 -28.28 -20.29
C ALA A 251 1.53 -27.61 -19.17
N ILE A 252 0.95 -27.44 -17.99
CA ILE A 252 1.68 -26.92 -16.84
C ILE A 252 2.76 -27.94 -16.45
N ALA A 253 4.01 -27.50 -16.41
CA ALA A 253 5.15 -28.31 -15.97
C ALA A 253 5.39 -28.15 -14.47
N LEU A 254 5.28 -26.93 -13.96
CA LEU A 254 5.39 -26.58 -12.55
C LEU A 254 4.79 -25.20 -12.29
N TRP A 255 4.61 -24.86 -11.02
CA TRP A 255 4.30 -23.50 -10.58
C TRP A 255 5.54 -22.86 -9.98
N CYS A 256 5.80 -21.60 -10.32
CA CYS A 256 6.89 -20.81 -9.75
C CYS A 256 6.31 -19.63 -9.01
N GLY A 257 6.69 -19.47 -7.74
CA GLY A 257 6.16 -18.44 -6.87
C GLY A 257 7.19 -17.71 -6.05
N THR A 258 6.78 -16.55 -5.54
CA THR A 258 7.56 -15.67 -4.69
C THR A 258 6.75 -15.24 -3.49
N ALA A 259 7.41 -15.03 -2.35
CA ALA A 259 6.85 -14.30 -1.22
C ALA A 259 7.69 -13.04 -0.96
N LEU A 260 7.10 -11.86 -1.23
CA LEU A 260 7.74 -10.56 -1.09
C LEU A 260 7.25 -9.89 0.19
N ASP A 261 8.16 -9.49 1.09
CA ASP A 261 7.83 -8.70 2.28
C ASP A 261 7.35 -7.31 1.85
N ILE A 262 6.08 -7.01 2.10
CA ILE A 262 5.42 -5.73 1.82
C ILE A 262 5.00 -5.00 3.11
N HIS A 263 5.54 -5.41 4.26
CA HIS A 263 5.14 -4.90 5.57
C HIS A 263 5.38 -3.40 5.72
N GLU A 264 6.51 -2.87 5.23
CA GLU A 264 6.80 -1.44 5.29
C GLU A 264 5.79 -0.62 4.47
N THR A 265 5.42 -1.09 3.26
CA THR A 265 4.40 -0.45 2.43
C THR A 265 3.05 -0.44 3.14
N HIS A 266 2.64 -1.55 3.77
CA HIS A 266 1.42 -1.60 4.58
C HIS A 266 1.49 -0.67 5.79
N ARG A 267 2.63 -0.59 6.49
CA ARG A 267 2.79 0.28 7.67
C ARG A 267 2.67 1.74 7.28
N LEU A 268 3.34 2.17 6.21
CA LEU A 268 3.27 3.53 5.69
C LEU A 268 1.85 3.90 5.26
N GLN A 269 1.15 2.99 4.57
CA GLN A 269 -0.23 3.22 4.17
C GLN A 269 -1.16 3.32 5.38
N ALA A 270 -1.02 2.43 6.36
CA ALA A 270 -1.82 2.45 7.58
C ALA A 270 -1.56 3.71 8.41
N GLU A 271 -0.31 4.16 8.50
CA GLU A 271 0.06 5.40 9.18
C GLU A 271 -0.53 6.63 8.48
N SER A 272 -0.43 6.71 7.15
CA SER A 272 -1.06 7.76 6.35
C SER A 272 -2.57 7.81 6.58
N ASN A 273 -3.24 6.66 6.53
CA ASN A 273 -4.67 6.57 6.79
C ASN A 273 -5.01 6.99 8.23
N ARG A 274 -4.21 6.58 9.22
CA ARG A 274 -4.41 6.97 10.63
C ARG A 274 -4.23 8.47 10.83
N LEU A 275 -3.23 9.08 10.19
CA LEU A 275 -3.01 10.53 10.22
C LEU A 275 -4.17 11.26 9.56
N ALA A 276 -4.64 10.80 8.39
CA ALA A 276 -5.81 11.37 7.73
C ALA A 276 -7.06 11.31 8.62
N THR A 277 -7.38 10.14 9.19
CA THR A 277 -8.51 10.00 10.11
C THR A 277 -8.36 10.90 11.33
N ARG A 278 -7.15 10.99 11.91
CA ARG A 278 -6.89 11.85 13.08
C ARG A 278 -7.07 13.33 12.73
N LEU A 279 -6.62 13.77 11.55
CA LEU A 279 -6.84 15.14 11.08
C LEU A 279 -8.34 15.43 10.93
N THR A 280 -9.10 14.51 10.32
CA THR A 280 -10.57 14.62 10.20
C THR A 280 -11.25 14.69 11.57
N THR A 281 -10.91 13.79 12.49
CA THR A 281 -11.46 13.83 13.86
C THR A 281 -11.08 15.12 14.60
N THR A 282 -9.85 15.60 14.42
CA THR A 282 -9.42 16.88 15.03
C THR A 282 -10.27 18.03 14.50
N LEU A 283 -10.46 18.13 13.18
CA LEU A 283 -11.28 19.17 12.54
C LEU A 283 -12.77 19.07 12.91
N GLU A 284 -13.30 17.86 13.06
CA GLU A 284 -14.67 17.61 13.55
C GLU A 284 -14.84 17.99 15.04
N SER A 285 -13.76 17.98 15.83
CA SER A 285 -13.79 18.33 17.26
C SER A 285 -13.51 19.81 17.57
N ILE A 286 -13.07 20.60 16.59
CA ILE A 286 -12.85 22.04 16.76
C ILE A 286 -14.21 22.73 16.88
N THR A 287 -14.34 23.61 17.88
CA THR A 287 -15.56 24.36 18.18
C THR A 287 -15.87 25.46 17.15
N ASP A 288 -14.89 25.81 16.31
CA ASP A 288 -15.05 26.76 15.22
C ASP A 288 -15.51 26.04 13.96
N ALA A 289 -16.37 26.71 13.18
CA ALA A 289 -16.79 26.19 11.91
C ALA A 289 -15.64 26.25 10.89
N VAL A 290 -15.46 25.16 10.14
CA VAL A 290 -14.41 25.05 9.12
C VAL A 290 -14.99 24.51 7.83
N PHE A 291 -14.63 25.14 6.71
CA PHE A 291 -14.79 24.55 5.39
C PHE A 291 -13.55 24.79 4.53
N THR A 292 -13.34 23.95 3.51
CA THR A 292 -12.29 24.11 2.51
C THR A 292 -12.90 24.24 1.12
N LEU A 293 -12.25 25.05 0.29
CA LEU A 293 -12.60 25.25 -1.11
C LEU A 293 -11.43 24.83 -2.01
N ASP A 294 -11.72 24.26 -3.17
CA ASP A 294 -10.73 23.98 -4.23
C ASP A 294 -10.33 25.26 -5.01
N PRO A 295 -9.40 25.17 -5.98
CA PRO A 295 -9.00 26.31 -6.80
C PRO A 295 -10.14 26.92 -7.64
N GLU A 296 -11.21 26.18 -7.88
CA GLU A 296 -12.42 26.58 -8.60
C GLU A 296 -13.54 27.08 -7.66
N TRP A 297 -13.23 27.31 -6.38
CA TRP A 297 -14.14 27.78 -5.34
C TRP A 297 -15.24 26.79 -4.93
N ARG A 298 -15.06 25.50 -5.15
CA ARG A 298 -16.01 24.46 -4.78
C ARG A 298 -15.71 23.89 -3.40
N PHE A 299 -16.74 23.60 -2.61
CA PHE A 299 -16.56 22.98 -1.30
C PHE A 299 -15.95 21.57 -1.41
N THR A 300 -14.82 21.34 -0.74
CA THR A 300 -14.16 20.03 -0.67
C THR A 300 -14.29 19.37 0.70
N TYR A 301 -14.49 20.17 1.76
CA TYR A 301 -14.73 19.68 3.11
C TYR A 301 -15.51 20.74 3.91
N LEU A 302 -16.32 20.29 4.85
CA LEU A 302 -16.90 21.11 5.91
C LEU A 302 -17.15 20.26 7.16
N ASN A 303 -16.88 20.80 8.34
CA ASN A 303 -17.16 20.13 9.62
C ASN A 303 -18.62 20.32 10.06
N ALA A 304 -19.05 19.55 11.07
CA ALA A 304 -20.44 19.61 11.57
C ALA A 304 -20.84 21.00 12.07
N GLU A 305 -19.91 21.77 12.64
CA GLU A 305 -20.19 23.11 13.11
C GLU A 305 -20.40 24.10 11.95
N ALA A 306 -19.71 23.94 10.82
CA ALA A 306 -19.97 24.72 9.62
C ALA A 306 -21.36 24.42 9.03
N GLU A 307 -21.81 23.16 9.03
CA GLU A 307 -23.18 22.83 8.62
C GLU A 307 -24.22 23.54 9.49
N ARG A 308 -23.98 23.56 10.80
CA ARG A 308 -24.85 24.21 11.78
C ARG A 308 -24.91 25.72 11.57
N LEU A 309 -23.76 26.39 11.41
CA LEU A 309 -23.70 27.84 11.25
C LEU A 309 -24.21 28.29 9.87
N LEU A 310 -23.85 27.58 8.80
CA LEU A 310 -24.30 27.90 7.43
C LEU A 310 -25.76 27.50 7.17
N ARG A 311 -26.37 26.72 8.09
CA ARG A 311 -27.74 26.18 7.98
C ARG A 311 -27.96 25.39 6.68
N ARG A 312 -26.93 24.65 6.26
CA ARG A 312 -26.89 23.86 5.03
C ARG A 312 -26.18 22.54 5.30
N ASP A 313 -26.71 21.48 4.72
CA ASP A 313 -26.16 20.13 4.87
C ASP A 313 -24.92 19.93 3.98
N ARG A 314 -23.93 19.18 4.46
CA ARG A 314 -22.68 18.92 3.74
C ARG A 314 -22.92 18.26 2.39
N ALA A 315 -23.88 17.35 2.28
CA ALA A 315 -24.15 16.66 1.02
C ALA A 315 -24.71 17.62 -0.04
N SER A 316 -25.34 18.73 0.38
CA SER A 316 -25.84 19.75 -0.54
C SER A 316 -24.75 20.69 -1.05
N LEU A 317 -23.70 20.92 -0.26
CA LEU A 317 -22.65 21.90 -0.56
C LEU A 317 -21.41 21.29 -1.22
N LEU A 318 -21.03 20.04 -0.88
CA LEU A 318 -19.82 19.42 -1.42
C LEU A 318 -19.83 19.39 -2.97
N GLY A 319 -18.74 19.88 -3.58
CA GLY A 319 -18.56 20.02 -5.04
C GLY A 319 -19.27 21.22 -5.68
N ARG A 320 -20.11 21.95 -4.93
CA ARG A 320 -20.78 23.18 -5.40
C ARG A 320 -19.90 24.39 -5.17
N CYS A 321 -20.02 25.39 -6.05
CA CYS A 321 -19.28 26.63 -5.92
C CYS A 321 -19.87 27.48 -4.78
N VAL A 322 -19.01 28.02 -3.91
CA VAL A 322 -19.43 28.87 -2.78
C VAL A 322 -20.23 30.10 -3.23
N TRP A 323 -19.91 30.64 -4.40
CA TRP A 323 -20.56 31.84 -4.96
C TRP A 323 -21.96 31.54 -5.51
N ASP A 324 -22.22 30.31 -5.94
CA ASP A 324 -23.53 29.90 -6.44
C ASP A 324 -24.49 29.59 -5.28
N GLU A 325 -23.98 28.96 -4.21
CA GLU A 325 -24.76 28.61 -3.02
C GLU A 325 -24.99 29.81 -2.08
N PHE A 326 -24.09 30.78 -2.08
CA PHE A 326 -24.17 32.02 -1.29
C PHE A 326 -24.00 33.25 -2.20
N PRO A 327 -24.97 33.54 -3.09
CA PRO A 327 -24.87 34.65 -4.04
C PRO A 327 -24.80 36.02 -3.35
N GLU A 328 -25.37 36.17 -2.15
CA GLU A 328 -25.31 37.41 -1.36
C GLU A 328 -23.89 37.72 -0.85
N ALA A 329 -23.00 36.72 -0.82
CA ALA A 329 -21.60 36.93 -0.49
C ALA A 329 -20.82 37.55 -1.66
N VAL A 330 -21.30 37.44 -2.90
CA VAL A 330 -20.62 38.00 -4.09
C VAL A 330 -20.60 39.53 -4.02
N GLY A 331 -19.43 40.13 -4.21
CA GLY A 331 -19.22 41.57 -4.08
C GLY A 331 -19.13 42.11 -2.64
N SER A 332 -19.41 41.28 -1.64
CA SER A 332 -19.24 41.61 -0.22
C SER A 332 -17.76 41.60 0.22
N THR A 333 -17.51 41.86 1.51
CA THR A 333 -16.17 41.71 2.10
C THR A 333 -15.68 40.26 1.99
N PHE A 334 -16.55 39.25 2.09
CA PHE A 334 -16.18 37.83 1.97
C PHE A 334 -15.53 37.52 0.61
N ASP A 335 -16.17 37.93 -0.49
CA ASP A 335 -15.67 37.75 -1.85
C ASP A 335 -14.31 38.45 -2.07
N LYS A 336 -14.22 39.72 -1.67
CA LYS A 336 -12.98 40.50 -1.81
C LYS A 336 -11.83 39.89 -1.02
N GLN A 337 -12.07 39.51 0.23
CA GLN A 337 -11.04 38.98 1.12
C GLN A 337 -10.60 37.58 0.70
N TYR A 338 -11.52 36.70 0.28
CA TYR A 338 -11.15 35.36 -0.18
C TYR A 338 -10.33 35.41 -1.48
N ARG A 339 -10.75 36.23 -2.45
CA ARG A 339 -9.96 36.44 -3.68
C ARG A 339 -8.59 37.05 -3.39
N LEU A 340 -8.53 38.01 -2.47
CA LEU A 340 -7.27 38.62 -2.02
C LEU A 340 -6.33 37.58 -1.40
N ALA A 341 -6.86 36.74 -0.49
CA ALA A 341 -6.10 35.71 0.18
C ALA A 341 -5.44 34.75 -0.82
N ARG A 342 -6.20 34.27 -1.80
CA ARG A 342 -5.66 33.41 -2.86
C ARG A 342 -4.70 34.13 -3.81
N ALA A 343 -5.03 35.34 -4.25
CA ALA A 343 -4.20 36.08 -5.21
C ALA A 343 -2.84 36.48 -4.62
N GLN A 344 -2.79 36.80 -3.33
CA GLN A 344 -1.56 37.21 -2.64
C GLN A 344 -0.91 36.08 -1.83
N ASN A 345 -1.51 34.89 -1.82
CA ASN A 345 -1.12 33.75 -0.99
C ASN A 345 -0.84 34.13 0.47
N ARG A 346 -1.74 34.95 1.05
CA ARG A 346 -1.63 35.47 2.42
C ARG A 346 -2.91 35.19 3.20
N THR A 347 -2.76 34.80 4.46
CA THR A 347 -3.88 34.68 5.39
C THR A 347 -4.56 36.03 5.62
N VAL A 348 -5.89 36.05 5.52
CA VAL A 348 -6.73 37.22 5.82
C VAL A 348 -7.60 36.94 7.03
N ASN A 349 -7.88 37.97 7.82
CA ASN A 349 -8.77 37.95 8.98
C ASN A 349 -9.68 39.17 8.95
N PHE A 350 -10.99 38.97 9.05
CA PHE A 350 -11.97 40.07 9.05
C PHE A 350 -13.23 39.68 9.81
N GLU A 351 -13.93 40.69 10.34
CA GLU A 351 -15.25 40.54 10.95
C GLU A 351 -16.29 41.18 10.05
N GLU A 352 -17.34 40.45 9.67
CA GLU A 352 -18.40 40.96 8.79
C GLU A 352 -19.75 40.41 9.23
N PHE A 353 -20.79 41.25 9.11
CA PHE A 353 -22.16 40.81 9.31
C PHE A 353 -22.68 40.17 8.03
N PHE A 354 -23.26 38.98 8.14
CA PHE A 354 -23.83 38.29 6.99
C PHE A 354 -25.36 38.30 7.07
N PRO A 355 -26.04 39.13 6.25
CA PRO A 355 -27.49 39.33 6.35
C PRO A 355 -28.33 38.05 6.22
N PRO A 356 -28.03 37.09 5.32
CA PRO A 356 -28.85 35.88 5.18
C PRO A 356 -28.91 35.00 6.44
N LEU A 357 -27.90 35.06 7.31
CA LEU A 357 -27.84 34.29 8.54
C LEU A 357 -28.17 35.12 9.80
N ASP A 358 -28.31 36.45 9.66
CA ASP A 358 -28.50 37.41 10.75
C ASP A 358 -27.44 37.29 11.87
N SER A 359 -26.20 36.99 11.48
CA SER A 359 -25.07 36.76 12.39
C SER A 359 -23.83 37.56 11.98
N TRP A 360 -23.06 37.99 12.97
CA TRP A 360 -21.71 38.49 12.81
C TRP A 360 -20.71 37.34 12.83
N PHE A 361 -19.83 37.29 11.83
CA PHE A 361 -18.79 36.26 11.74
C PHE A 361 -17.40 36.88 11.87
N ASP A 362 -16.56 36.30 12.73
CA ASP A 362 -15.10 36.45 12.68
C ASP A 362 -14.55 35.37 11.75
N VAL A 363 -13.88 35.76 10.67
CA VAL A 363 -13.49 34.87 9.57
C VAL A 363 -11.99 34.93 9.35
N ARG A 364 -11.36 33.76 9.28
CA ARG A 364 -9.97 33.56 8.92
C ARG A 364 -9.85 32.65 7.72
N ALA A 365 -9.29 33.16 6.64
CA ALA A 365 -9.07 32.38 5.43
C ALA A 365 -7.58 32.18 5.17
N PHE A 366 -7.17 30.92 5.08
CA PHE A 366 -5.79 30.46 4.88
C PHE A 366 -5.64 29.88 3.48
N PRO A 367 -4.91 30.55 2.57
CA PRO A 367 -4.69 30.04 1.22
C PRO A 367 -3.67 28.89 1.24
N SER A 368 -3.86 27.93 0.35
CA SER A 368 -2.94 26.81 0.11
C SER A 368 -2.85 26.51 -1.39
N ASN A 369 -1.89 25.66 -1.79
CA ASN A 369 -1.78 25.21 -3.18
C ASN A 369 -3.02 24.41 -3.64
N GLU A 370 -3.73 23.80 -2.69
CA GLU A 370 -4.94 23.00 -2.94
C GLU A 370 -6.23 23.83 -2.90
N GLY A 371 -6.15 25.12 -2.53
CA GLY A 371 -7.29 26.04 -2.54
C GLY A 371 -7.32 27.00 -1.36
N LEU A 372 -8.42 27.02 -0.59
CA LEU A 372 -8.63 27.95 0.52
C LEU A 372 -9.32 27.27 1.71
N THR A 373 -8.70 27.28 2.88
CA THR A 373 -9.31 26.82 4.14
C THR A 373 -9.86 28.00 4.91
N VAL A 374 -11.14 27.96 5.27
CA VAL A 374 -11.81 29.04 5.99
C VAL A 374 -12.27 28.55 7.35
N TYR A 375 -11.87 29.29 8.39
CA TYR A 375 -12.37 29.18 9.75
C TYR A 375 -13.29 30.35 10.01
N PHE A 376 -14.43 30.12 10.64
CA PHE A 376 -15.35 31.17 11.00
C PHE A 376 -16.07 30.87 12.30
N ARG A 377 -16.35 31.92 13.06
CA ARG A 377 -17.03 31.85 14.35
C ARG A 377 -18.15 32.88 14.40
N ASP A 378 -19.31 32.49 14.91
CA ASP A 378 -20.37 33.44 15.24
C ASP A 378 -19.98 34.25 16.49
N ILE A 379 -19.80 35.56 16.32
CA ILE A 379 -19.45 36.51 17.39
C ILE A 379 -20.62 37.42 17.76
N THR A 380 -21.85 37.09 17.34
CA THR A 380 -23.05 37.93 17.54
C THR A 380 -23.34 38.15 19.02
N GLU A 381 -23.33 37.08 19.82
CA GLU A 381 -23.56 37.17 21.27
C GLU A 381 -22.45 37.97 21.96
N HIS A 382 -21.20 37.72 21.59
CA HIS A 382 -20.04 38.44 22.13
C HIS A 382 -20.17 39.95 21.87
N ARG A 383 -20.51 40.36 20.65
CA ARG A 383 -20.73 41.77 20.30
C ARG A 383 -21.92 42.38 21.04
N ARG A 384 -23.03 41.63 21.21
CA ARG A 384 -24.20 42.10 21.99
C ARG A 384 -23.84 42.35 23.45
N LEU A 385 -23.14 41.41 24.08
CA LEU A 385 -22.69 41.52 25.47
C LEU A 385 -21.69 42.66 25.65
N GLN A 386 -20.72 42.81 24.74
CA GLN A 386 -19.75 43.90 24.78
C GLN A 386 -20.44 45.27 24.66
N HIS A 387 -21.41 45.40 23.74
CA HIS A 387 -22.15 46.65 23.57
C HIS A 387 -23.05 46.96 24.79
N GLN A 388 -23.67 45.94 25.40
CA GLN A 388 -24.42 46.10 26.64
C GLN A 388 -23.52 46.51 27.81
N PHE A 389 -22.36 45.87 27.97
CA PHE A 389 -21.40 46.19 29.02
C PHE A 389 -20.92 47.64 28.94
N LEU A 390 -20.50 48.08 27.75
CA LEU A 390 -20.06 49.47 27.53
C LEU A 390 -21.18 50.48 27.86
N ARG A 391 -22.43 50.14 27.56
CA ARG A 391 -23.59 50.97 27.90
C ARG A 391 -23.82 51.05 29.41
N THR A 392 -23.71 49.92 30.11
CA THR A 392 -23.84 49.87 31.58
C THR A 392 -22.71 50.64 32.27
N GLN A 393 -21.45 50.46 31.84
CA GLN A 393 -20.29 51.13 32.43
C GLN A 393 -20.36 52.66 32.27
N ARG A 394 -20.81 53.14 31.10
CA ARG A 394 -21.09 54.57 30.89
C ARG A 394 -22.15 55.07 31.87
N MET A 395 -23.21 54.30 32.06
CA MET A 395 -24.30 54.68 32.96
C MET A 395 -23.87 54.69 34.43
N GLU A 396 -23.03 53.76 34.86
CA GLU A 396 -22.48 53.70 36.22
C GLU A 396 -21.58 54.91 36.52
N SER A 397 -20.67 55.26 35.59
CA SER A 397 -19.80 56.44 35.73
C SER A 397 -20.60 57.75 35.79
N LEU A 398 -21.63 57.90 34.95
CA LEU A 398 -22.58 59.01 35.02
C LEU A 398 -23.36 59.02 36.35
N GLY A 399 -23.75 57.83 36.85
CA GLY A 399 -24.38 57.61 38.16
C GLY A 399 -23.59 58.16 39.33
N THR A 400 -22.30 57.81 39.42
CA THR A 400 -21.40 58.25 40.50
C THR A 400 -21.18 59.76 40.47
N LEU A 401 -20.92 60.34 39.29
CA LEU A 401 -20.72 61.78 39.13
C LEU A 401 -21.99 62.58 39.47
N ALA A 402 -23.15 62.15 38.95
CA ALA A 402 -24.43 62.78 39.25
C ALA A 402 -24.78 62.70 40.74
N GLY A 403 -24.45 61.57 41.40
CA GLY A 403 -24.62 61.40 42.85
C GLY A 403 -23.80 62.39 43.68
N GLY A 404 -22.52 62.58 43.33
CA GLY A 404 -21.64 63.55 43.97
C GLY A 404 -22.11 65.00 43.79
N ILE A 405 -22.41 65.39 42.54
CA ILE A 405 -22.91 66.73 42.21
C ILE A 405 -24.23 67.02 42.95
N ALA A 406 -25.14 66.05 42.98
CA ALA A 406 -26.42 66.20 43.67
C ALA A 406 -26.28 66.34 45.19
N HIS A 407 -25.37 65.60 45.81
CA HIS A 407 -25.06 65.77 47.23
C HIS A 407 -24.60 67.20 47.52
N ASP A 408 -23.67 67.73 46.73
CA ASP A 408 -23.14 69.09 46.93
C ASP A 408 -24.19 70.17 46.67
N LEU A 409 -25.01 70.03 45.62
CA LEU A 409 -26.13 70.93 45.36
C LEU A 409 -27.17 70.89 46.48
N ASN A 410 -27.51 69.72 47.01
CA ASN A 410 -28.44 69.60 48.13
C ASN A 410 -27.87 70.23 49.42
N ASN A 411 -26.56 70.16 49.63
CA ASN A 411 -25.90 70.83 50.74
C ASN A 411 -25.98 72.36 50.64
N LEU A 412 -26.00 72.91 49.42
CA LEU A 412 -26.21 74.34 49.19
C LEU A 412 -27.69 74.74 49.29
N LEU A 413 -28.59 73.92 48.74
CA LEU A 413 -30.02 74.21 48.70
C LEU A 413 -30.72 74.03 50.06
N SER A 414 -30.29 73.06 50.89
CA SER A 414 -30.95 72.77 52.17
C SER A 414 -30.89 73.94 53.17
N PRO A 415 -29.72 74.60 53.39
CA PRO A 415 -29.65 75.80 54.22
C PRO A 415 -30.43 76.98 53.63
N ILE A 416 -30.47 77.13 52.30
CA ILE A 416 -31.26 78.19 51.64
C ILE A 416 -32.76 77.97 51.91
N LEU A 417 -33.26 76.75 51.72
CA LEU A 417 -34.66 76.40 51.98
C LEU A 417 -35.04 76.55 53.47
N MET A 418 -34.14 76.17 54.37
CA MET A 418 -34.33 76.34 55.82
C MET A 418 -34.32 77.82 56.20
N GLY A 419 -33.37 78.59 55.67
CA GLY A 419 -33.23 80.03 55.89
C GLY A 419 -34.43 80.81 55.36
N THR A 420 -34.96 80.47 54.17
CA THR A 420 -36.19 81.08 53.65
C THR A 420 -37.38 80.78 54.53
N SER A 421 -37.50 79.55 55.06
CA SER A 421 -38.59 79.16 55.96
C SER A 421 -38.56 79.97 57.27
N LEU A 422 -37.37 80.25 57.80
CA LEU A 422 -37.19 81.10 58.99
C LEU A 422 -37.42 82.59 58.68
N LEU A 423 -36.84 83.10 57.59
CA LEU A 423 -37.00 84.50 57.17
C LEU A 423 -38.46 84.86 56.85
N ARG A 424 -39.24 83.89 56.37
CA ARG A 424 -40.68 84.03 56.15
C ARG A 424 -41.42 84.40 57.45
N ASN A 425 -41.00 83.84 58.59
CA ASN A 425 -41.60 84.11 59.90
C ASN A 425 -41.19 85.48 60.46
N TRP A 426 -40.09 86.06 59.99
CA TRP A 426 -39.57 87.35 60.45
C TRP A 426 -39.87 88.51 59.50
N GLN A 427 -40.50 88.26 58.35
CA GLN A 427 -40.88 89.31 57.41
C GLN A 427 -42.25 89.94 57.70
N SER A 428 -42.22 91.24 57.98
CA SER A 428 -43.38 92.05 58.31
C SER A 428 -44.00 92.77 57.10
N THR A 429 -43.29 92.84 55.97
CA THR A 429 -43.76 93.51 54.74
C THR A 429 -44.26 92.52 53.70
N GLU A 430 -45.31 92.89 52.95
CA GLU A 430 -45.89 92.04 51.91
C GLU A 430 -44.91 91.75 50.77
N ASP A 431 -44.15 92.76 50.34
CA ASP A 431 -43.13 92.62 49.30
C ASP A 431 -41.95 91.74 49.75
N GLY A 432 -41.55 91.85 51.03
CA GLY A 432 -40.54 90.98 51.64
C GLY A 432 -40.96 89.51 51.66
N ARG A 433 -42.23 89.22 51.96
CA ARG A 433 -42.78 87.84 51.90
C ARG A 433 -42.81 87.32 50.46
N LYS A 434 -43.21 88.14 49.48
CA LYS A 434 -43.23 87.76 48.05
C LYS A 434 -41.83 87.37 47.55
N LEU A 435 -40.80 88.12 47.94
CA LEU A 435 -39.39 87.82 47.62
C LEU A 435 -38.93 86.48 48.24
N VAL A 436 -39.21 86.26 49.53
CA VAL A 436 -38.86 85.00 50.21
C VAL A 436 -39.57 83.80 49.55
N ASP A 437 -40.86 83.92 49.22
CA ASP A 437 -41.61 82.88 48.52
C ASP A 437 -41.06 82.61 47.11
N GLN A 438 -40.50 83.62 46.43
CA GLN A 438 -39.86 83.45 45.13
C GLN A 438 -38.52 82.70 45.23
N ILE A 439 -37.72 82.99 46.26
CA ILE A 439 -36.46 82.28 46.54
C ILE A 439 -36.75 80.83 46.93
N GLU A 440 -37.71 80.60 47.82
CA GLU A 440 -38.10 79.25 48.25
C GLU A 440 -38.60 78.41 47.06
N ARG A 441 -39.48 78.97 46.22
CA ARG A 441 -39.95 78.27 45.00
C ARG A 441 -38.83 77.96 44.02
N SER A 442 -37.82 78.82 43.92
CA SER A 442 -36.69 78.61 43.00
C SER A 442 -35.72 77.57 43.56
N ALA A 443 -35.45 77.58 44.86
CA ALA A 443 -34.64 76.56 45.53
C ALA A 443 -35.33 75.18 45.53
N ARG A 444 -36.66 75.12 45.72
CA ARG A 444 -37.44 73.87 45.60
C ARG A 444 -37.38 73.30 44.19
N ARG A 445 -37.55 74.15 43.16
CA ARG A 445 -37.38 73.73 41.75
C ARG A 445 -35.97 73.20 41.47
N GLY A 446 -34.95 73.84 42.05
CA GLY A 446 -33.57 73.34 41.98
C GLY A 446 -33.41 71.95 42.59
N ALA A 447 -34.00 71.71 43.77
CA ALA A 447 -33.97 70.41 44.43
C ALA A 447 -34.70 69.32 43.62
N ASP A 448 -35.85 69.66 43.02
CA ASP A 448 -36.61 68.73 42.17
C ASP A 448 -35.83 68.34 40.90
N LEU A 449 -35.15 69.30 40.26
CA LEU A 449 -34.27 69.03 39.11
C LEU A 449 -33.11 68.10 39.49
N VAL A 450 -32.46 68.37 40.62
CA VAL A 450 -31.38 67.50 41.15
C VAL A 450 -31.89 66.08 41.39
N LYS A 451 -33.10 65.94 41.95
CA LYS A 451 -33.75 64.64 42.17
C LYS A 451 -34.03 63.89 40.87
N GLN A 452 -34.51 64.57 39.82
CA GLN A 452 -34.76 63.98 38.50
C GLN A 452 -33.48 63.47 37.84
N VAL A 453 -32.40 64.26 37.89
CA VAL A 453 -31.08 63.85 37.39
C VAL A 453 -30.58 62.61 38.12
N LEU A 454 -30.79 62.53 39.44
CA LEU A 454 -30.43 61.36 40.25
C LEU A 454 -31.23 60.11 39.87
N THR A 455 -32.54 60.25 39.63
CA THR A 455 -33.41 59.15 39.19
C THR A 455 -32.99 58.62 37.82
N PHE A 456 -32.66 59.52 36.88
CA PHE A 456 -32.11 59.14 35.59
C PHE A 456 -30.78 58.39 35.75
N ALA A 457 -29.85 58.93 36.54
CA ALA A 457 -28.51 58.39 36.70
C ALA A 457 -28.46 57.04 37.46
N ARG A 458 -29.42 56.78 38.36
CA ARG A 458 -29.56 55.49 39.08
C ARG A 458 -30.17 54.37 38.23
N GLY A 459 -30.62 54.67 37.01
CA GLY A 459 -31.18 53.66 36.11
C GLY A 459 -32.42 52.94 36.65
N THR A 460 -33.13 53.53 37.63
CA THR A 460 -34.40 52.95 38.09
C THR A 460 -35.38 53.02 36.95
N THR A 461 -35.71 51.86 36.38
CA THR A 461 -36.85 51.69 35.48
C THR A 461 -38.08 52.22 36.21
N GLY A 462 -38.56 53.39 35.78
CA GLY A 462 -39.77 54.00 36.32
C GLY A 462 -40.92 52.99 36.28
N ASN A 463 -41.73 52.98 37.34
CA ASN A 463 -42.87 52.07 37.44
C ASN A 463 -43.82 52.35 36.27
N ARG A 464 -44.03 51.37 35.39
CA ARG A 464 -44.90 51.51 34.21
C ARG A 464 -46.34 51.28 34.64
N GLY A 465 -47.10 52.36 34.82
CA GLY A 465 -48.56 52.32 34.98
C GLY A 465 -49.26 52.74 33.68
N PRO A 466 -50.55 52.39 33.50
CA PRO A 466 -51.36 52.96 32.43
C PRO A 466 -51.41 54.49 32.59
N VAL A 467 -51.07 55.21 31.51
CA VAL A 467 -51.08 56.67 31.46
C VAL A 467 -52.24 57.10 30.56
N ASP A 468 -53.08 58.03 31.04
CA ASP A 468 -54.07 58.69 30.20
C ASP A 468 -53.36 59.71 29.30
N ALA A 469 -53.18 59.34 28.03
CA ALA A 469 -52.53 60.18 27.04
C ALA A 469 -53.25 61.53 26.85
N GLY A 470 -54.56 61.59 27.08
CA GLY A 470 -55.35 62.81 26.94
C GLY A 470 -55.13 63.81 28.09
N GLU A 471 -54.78 63.34 29.28
CA GLU A 471 -54.39 64.19 30.40
C GLU A 471 -52.95 64.71 30.21
N LEU A 472 -52.04 63.82 29.81
CA LEU A 472 -50.63 64.16 29.58
C LEU A 472 -50.46 65.19 28.44
N LEU A 473 -51.23 65.06 27.36
CA LEU A 473 -51.21 66.02 26.25
C LEU A 473 -51.76 67.40 26.65
N ARG A 474 -52.72 67.47 27.57
CA ARG A 474 -53.24 68.74 28.10
C ARG A 474 -52.23 69.43 29.01
N GLU A 475 -51.53 68.67 29.85
CA GLU A 475 -50.41 69.20 30.64
C GLU A 475 -49.27 69.70 29.75
N LEU A 476 -48.85 68.92 28.76
CA LEU A 476 -47.80 69.34 27.82
C LEU A 476 -48.22 70.60 27.03
N ALA A 477 -49.46 70.67 26.56
CA ALA A 477 -49.98 71.85 25.88
C ALA A 477 -49.99 73.10 26.78
N SER A 478 -50.31 72.93 28.07
CA SER A 478 -50.27 73.99 29.09
C SER A 478 -48.84 74.46 29.37
N ILE A 479 -47.89 73.53 29.50
CA ILE A 479 -46.47 73.85 29.71
C ILE A 479 -45.89 74.56 28.49
N VAL A 480 -46.21 74.10 27.27
CA VAL A 480 -45.73 74.73 26.04
C VAL A 480 -46.29 76.16 25.89
N THR A 481 -47.57 76.38 26.19
CA THR A 481 -48.17 77.73 26.13
C THR A 481 -47.69 78.68 27.23
N THR A 482 -47.29 78.16 28.39
CA THR A 482 -46.73 78.99 29.49
C THR A 482 -45.23 79.24 29.35
N THR A 483 -44.48 78.33 28.73
CA THR A 483 -43.02 78.44 28.57
C THR A 483 -42.63 79.21 27.31
N PHE A 484 -43.44 79.13 26.25
CA PHE A 484 -43.26 79.87 25.02
C PHE A 484 -44.50 80.74 24.76
N PRO A 485 -44.61 81.93 25.38
CA PRO A 485 -45.62 82.91 24.97
C PRO A 485 -45.30 83.37 23.55
N LYS A 486 -46.35 83.57 22.74
CA LYS A 486 -46.26 84.00 21.33
C LYS A 486 -45.43 85.25 21.13
#